data_AF-A0A089L702-F1
#
_entry.id   AF-A0A089L702-F1
#
_cell.length_a   1.000
_cell.length_b   1.000
_cell.length_c   1.000
_cell.angle_alpha   90.00
_cell.angle_beta   90.00
_cell.angle_gamma   90.00
#
_symmetry.space_group_name_H-M   'P 1'
#
loop_
_entity.id
_entity.type
_entity.pdbx_description
1 polymer ?
#
loop_
_entity_poly.entity_id
_entity_poly.type
_entity_poly.pdbx_seq_one_letter_code
_entity_poly.pdbx_strand_id
1 'polypeptide(L)'
;MERAGIGNEYQDIRDAAVREEQLPGIEVTERVMTRVRETGQRQSLRGIRFAGKTAAFTGMLVMLLITVTAYAASEYIQIRNKAGEVKVQHYAPDLKPQGIAPYYQYLWKLMDFAKPGELIAYFNRGEKLPEGAKSALQFTSKELRLTDYPAFLGELNKLKTPILPKEAGGYEFKYGTIYPRLPSAEEREENPLYRQTLDELIAEARQNTGRNLFMKAVPWTEAASIGGKYTKQGAVIEIGATLLDGGNMQVYQDTNNTVEKLEVEGREIIYNFVSRPEIKPSFSYHYLNWYNEQQDAYYIVTTYGDRELTKAQLLDLAGELIRGGL
;
A
#
# COMPACT_ATOMS: atom_id res chain seq x y z
N MET A 1 5.18 20.81 5.71
CA MET A 1 4.42 19.73 5.04
C MET A 1 5.37 18.60 4.70
N GLU A 2 5.54 17.68 5.64
CA GLU A 2 6.12 16.36 5.34
C GLU A 2 5.16 15.60 4.42
N ARG A 3 5.71 14.91 3.43
CA ARG A 3 4.95 14.18 2.40
C ARG A 3 4.94 12.71 2.79
N ALA A 4 3.76 12.17 3.09
CA ALA A 4 3.60 10.74 3.32
C ALA A 4 3.61 10.02 1.96
N GLY A 5 4.71 9.35 1.63
CA GLY A 5 4.77 8.37 0.55
C GLY A 5 4.64 6.98 1.14
N ILE A 6 3.72 6.17 0.62
CA ILE A 6 3.62 4.76 1.00
C ILE A 6 4.26 3.91 -0.09
N GLY A 7 5.21 3.07 0.32
CA GLY A 7 5.71 1.96 -0.46
C GLY A 7 6.10 0.82 0.47
N ASN A 8 5.14 -0.01 0.90
CA ASN A 8 5.39 -1.42 1.28
C ASN A 8 4.14 -2.26 1.66
N GLU A 9 2.93 -1.93 1.20
CA GLU A 9 1.71 -2.71 1.55
C GLU A 9 1.61 -4.09 0.86
N TYR A 10 2.55 -4.41 -0.03
CA TYR A 10 2.50 -5.63 -0.85
C TYR A 10 3.36 -6.78 -0.31
N GLN A 11 4.03 -6.62 0.84
CA GLN A 11 4.81 -7.72 1.44
C GLN A 11 3.93 -8.85 1.93
N ASP A 12 2.82 -8.55 2.61
CA ASP A 12 1.89 -9.58 3.10
C ASP A 12 1.21 -10.37 1.96
N ILE A 13 0.96 -9.71 0.83
CA ILE A 13 0.44 -10.33 -0.41
C ILE A 13 1.50 -11.27 -1.02
N ARG A 14 2.77 -10.84 -1.05
CA ARG A 14 3.89 -11.67 -1.52
C ARG A 14 4.12 -12.86 -0.60
N ASP A 15 4.14 -12.66 0.71
CA ASP A 15 4.39 -13.72 1.70
C ASP A 15 3.24 -14.75 1.73
N ALA A 16 1.99 -14.32 1.51
CA ALA A 16 0.86 -15.23 1.34
C ALA A 16 0.96 -16.06 0.05
N ALA A 17 1.54 -15.52 -1.02
CA ALA A 17 1.74 -16.21 -2.30
C ALA A 17 2.92 -17.21 -2.29
N VAL A 18 3.82 -17.14 -1.30
CA VAL A 18 5.06 -17.92 -1.21
C VAL A 18 4.92 -19.19 -0.35
N ARG A 19 3.73 -19.56 0.14
CA ARG A 19 3.56 -20.84 0.86
C ARG A 19 3.98 -22.02 -0.01
N GLU A 20 5.13 -22.61 0.33
CA GLU A 20 5.64 -23.89 -0.19
C GLU A 20 4.71 -25.02 0.24
N GLU A 21 3.62 -25.24 -0.51
CA GLU A 21 3.02 -26.56 -0.59
C GLU A 21 3.56 -27.25 -1.85
N GLN A 22 4.39 -28.29 -1.60
CA GLN A 22 4.89 -29.21 -2.60
C GLN A 22 3.73 -29.78 -3.43
N LEU A 23 3.57 -29.28 -4.66
CA LEU A 23 2.73 -29.93 -5.66
C LEU A 23 3.62 -30.71 -6.64
N PRO A 24 3.28 -31.98 -6.97
CA PRO A 24 4.08 -32.80 -7.85
C PRO A 24 4.15 -32.14 -9.23
N GLY A 25 5.37 -32.04 -9.76
CA GLY A 25 5.62 -31.46 -11.09
C GLY A 25 4.79 -32.17 -12.15
N ILE A 26 3.82 -31.45 -12.71
CA ILE A 26 3.07 -31.93 -13.87
C ILE A 26 3.98 -31.71 -15.08
N GLU A 27 4.50 -32.80 -15.64
CA GLU A 27 5.27 -32.77 -16.88
C GLU A 27 4.32 -32.47 -18.06
N VAL A 28 4.31 -31.21 -18.50
CA VAL A 28 3.40 -30.73 -19.57
C VAL A 28 4.01 -30.87 -20.97
N THR A 29 5.27 -31.28 -21.06
CA THR A 29 6.06 -31.28 -22.30
C THR A 29 5.47 -32.21 -23.37
N GLU A 30 5.01 -33.41 -22.99
CA GLU A 30 4.42 -34.36 -23.94
C GLU A 30 3.01 -33.93 -24.41
N ARG A 31 2.19 -33.34 -23.53
CA ARG A 31 0.83 -32.89 -23.90
C ARG A 31 0.86 -31.68 -24.84
N VAL A 32 1.84 -30.79 -24.68
CA VAL A 32 2.01 -29.63 -25.57
C VAL A 32 2.55 -30.05 -26.93
N MET A 33 3.54 -30.96 -26.98
CA MET A 33 4.12 -31.43 -28.25
C MET A 33 3.14 -32.26 -29.09
N THR A 34 2.25 -33.02 -28.43
CA THR A 34 1.19 -33.78 -29.13
C THR A 34 0.16 -32.84 -29.78
N ARG A 35 -0.23 -31.76 -29.08
CA ARG A 35 -1.22 -30.80 -29.60
C ARG A 35 -0.67 -29.93 -30.73
N VAL A 36 0.64 -29.61 -30.70
CA VAL A 36 1.31 -28.89 -31.79
C VAL A 36 1.42 -29.75 -33.05
N ARG A 37 1.60 -31.08 -32.93
CA ARG A 37 1.61 -31.99 -34.09
C ARG A 37 0.24 -32.21 -34.70
N GLU A 38 -0.83 -32.22 -33.90
CA GLU A 38 -2.20 -32.40 -34.39
C GLU A 38 -2.78 -31.13 -35.05
N THR A 39 -2.29 -29.93 -34.69
CA THR A 39 -2.81 -28.66 -35.23
C THR A 39 -2.12 -28.24 -36.55
N GLY A 40 -1.13 -29.01 -37.02
CA GLY A 40 -0.32 -28.68 -38.21
C GLY A 40 -0.89 -29.06 -39.57
N GLN A 41 -2.08 -29.66 -39.68
CA GLN A 41 -2.65 -30.04 -40.98
C GLN A 41 -4.16 -29.79 -41.10
N ARG A 42 -4.51 -29.03 -42.16
CA ARG A 42 -5.84 -28.70 -42.73
C ARG A 42 -6.58 -27.59 -41.97
N GLN A 43 -6.97 -26.46 -42.56
CA GLN A 43 -7.82 -26.30 -43.75
C GLN A 43 -7.85 -24.82 -44.23
N SER A 44 -8.24 -24.61 -45.50
CA SER A 44 -8.23 -23.34 -46.24
C SER A 44 -9.11 -22.23 -45.66
N LEU A 45 -8.58 -21.01 -45.56
CA LEU A 45 -9.37 -19.79 -45.36
C LEU A 45 -9.74 -19.17 -46.71
N ARG A 46 -11.03 -19.26 -47.06
CA ARG A 46 -11.66 -18.39 -48.06
C ARG A 46 -11.58 -16.95 -47.58
N GLY A 47 -11.16 -16.06 -48.47
CA GLY A 47 -10.89 -14.66 -48.17
C GLY A 47 -12.14 -13.85 -47.80
N ILE A 48 -12.03 -13.08 -46.72
CA ILE A 48 -12.85 -11.91 -46.47
C ILE A 48 -12.06 -10.70 -46.98
N ARG A 49 -12.53 -10.09 -48.06
CA ARG A 49 -11.94 -8.86 -48.62
C ARG A 49 -12.38 -7.67 -47.78
N PHE A 50 -11.49 -7.12 -46.97
CA PHE A 50 -11.63 -5.75 -46.45
C PHE A 50 -11.26 -4.77 -47.57
N ALA A 51 -12.27 -4.12 -48.13
CA ALA A 51 -12.09 -3.02 -49.07
C ALA A 51 -11.83 -1.72 -48.30
N GLY A 52 -10.66 -1.11 -48.55
CA GLY A 52 -10.38 0.29 -48.19
C GLY A 52 -9.18 0.47 -47.27
N LYS A 53 -8.13 1.11 -47.78
CA LYS A 53 -6.92 1.53 -47.02
C LYS A 53 -7.24 2.50 -45.87
N THR A 54 -8.45 3.05 -45.82
CA THR A 54 -8.95 3.94 -44.77
C THR A 54 -9.44 3.21 -43.51
N ALA A 55 -10.11 2.06 -43.64
CA ALA A 55 -10.72 1.37 -42.48
C ALA A 55 -9.68 0.74 -41.53
N ALA A 56 -8.57 0.22 -42.09
CA ALA A 56 -7.45 -0.29 -41.28
C ALA A 56 -6.74 0.83 -40.51
N PHE A 57 -6.68 2.04 -41.08
CA PHE A 57 -6.07 3.21 -40.43
C PHE A 57 -6.95 3.74 -39.30
N THR A 58 -8.28 3.74 -39.48
CA THR A 58 -9.22 4.13 -38.42
C THR A 58 -9.24 3.13 -37.27
N GLY A 59 -9.19 1.82 -37.55
CA GLY A 59 -9.10 0.78 -36.51
C GLY A 59 -7.80 0.86 -35.71
N MET A 60 -6.68 1.17 -36.36
CA MET A 60 -5.38 1.36 -35.71
C MET A 60 -5.35 2.66 -34.89
N LEU A 61 -5.96 3.75 -35.37
CA LEU A 61 -6.10 5.01 -34.62
C LEU A 61 -7.02 4.88 -33.41
N VAL A 62 -8.12 4.12 -33.51
CA VAL A 62 -9.00 3.85 -32.36
C VAL A 62 -8.32 2.96 -31.34
N MET A 63 -7.57 1.93 -31.75
CA MET A 63 -6.76 1.14 -30.81
C MET A 63 -5.60 1.94 -30.19
N LEU A 64 -4.97 2.85 -30.95
CA LEU A 64 -3.96 3.79 -30.41
C LEU A 64 -4.61 4.79 -29.45
N LEU A 65 -5.80 5.29 -29.72
CA LEU A 65 -6.52 6.20 -28.82
C LEU A 65 -6.91 5.47 -27.52
N ILE A 66 -7.40 4.23 -27.57
CA ILE A 66 -7.76 3.44 -26.38
C ILE A 66 -6.53 3.13 -25.51
N THR A 67 -5.39 2.81 -26.14
CA THR A 67 -4.14 2.51 -25.43
C THR A 67 -3.44 3.77 -24.89
N VAL A 68 -3.52 4.90 -25.60
CA VAL A 68 -2.99 6.18 -25.13
C VAL A 68 -3.86 6.80 -24.03
N THR A 69 -5.19 6.60 -24.03
CA THR A 69 -6.05 7.10 -22.93
C THR A 69 -5.80 6.39 -21.60
N ALA A 70 -5.45 5.11 -21.60
CA ALA A 70 -5.16 4.39 -20.36
C ALA A 70 -3.81 4.81 -19.73
N TYR A 71 -2.78 5.04 -20.57
CA TYR A 71 -1.45 5.43 -20.09
C TYR A 71 -1.35 6.93 -19.74
N ALA A 72 -2.07 7.81 -20.44
CA ALA A 72 -2.12 9.24 -20.10
C ALA A 72 -3.01 9.55 -18.90
N ALA A 73 -3.95 8.68 -18.51
CA ALA A 73 -4.84 8.92 -17.39
C ALA A 73 -4.13 8.78 -16.02
N SER A 74 -3.16 7.87 -15.87
CA SER A 74 -2.49 7.60 -14.58
C SER A 74 -1.66 8.77 -14.05
N GLU A 75 -1.03 9.56 -14.93
CA GLU A 75 -0.27 10.77 -14.56
C GLU A 75 -1.15 11.91 -14.02
N TYR A 76 -2.49 11.80 -14.11
CA TYR A 76 -3.43 12.86 -13.75
C TYR A 76 -4.54 12.42 -12.78
N ILE A 77 -4.45 11.24 -12.15
CA ILE A 77 -5.46 10.82 -11.19
C ILE A 77 -5.32 11.59 -9.88
N GLN A 78 -6.26 12.50 -9.66
CA GLN A 78 -6.40 13.30 -8.46
C GLN A 78 -7.73 13.02 -7.76
N ILE A 79 -7.68 13.04 -6.43
CA ILE A 79 -8.86 13.20 -5.57
C ILE A 79 -8.74 14.56 -4.89
N ARG A 80 -9.80 15.36 -5.03
CA ARG A 80 -9.88 16.72 -4.48
C ARG A 80 -10.91 16.79 -3.36
N ASN A 81 -10.69 17.66 -2.38
CA ASN A 81 -11.71 17.99 -1.39
C ASN A 81 -12.78 18.92 -1.99
N LYS A 82 -13.83 19.24 -1.21
CA LYS A 82 -14.90 20.16 -1.62
C LYS A 82 -14.42 21.57 -1.99
N ALA A 83 -13.29 22.01 -1.43
CA ALA A 83 -12.66 23.30 -1.78
C ALA A 83 -11.87 23.26 -3.11
N GLY A 84 -11.74 22.07 -3.72
CA GLY A 84 -10.98 21.86 -4.95
C GLY A 84 -9.49 21.62 -4.72
N GLU A 85 -9.03 21.51 -3.49
CA GLU A 85 -7.63 21.23 -3.15
C GLU A 85 -7.29 19.76 -3.41
N VAL A 86 -6.13 19.48 -3.99
CA VAL A 86 -5.67 18.10 -4.26
C VAL A 86 -5.23 17.46 -2.96
N LYS A 87 -5.94 16.41 -2.53
CA LYS A 87 -5.63 15.64 -1.32
C LYS A 87 -4.91 14.34 -1.62
N VAL A 88 -5.19 13.74 -2.77
CA VAL A 88 -4.49 12.55 -3.26
C VAL A 88 -4.03 12.79 -4.69
N GLN A 89 -2.76 12.50 -4.94
CA GLN A 89 -2.17 12.58 -6.27
C GLN A 89 -1.47 11.26 -6.60
N HIS A 90 -1.83 10.67 -7.75
CA HIS A 90 -1.13 9.51 -8.27
C HIS A 90 0.01 9.95 -9.18
N TYR A 91 1.13 9.23 -9.12
CA TYR A 91 2.32 9.48 -9.93
C TYR A 91 2.84 8.18 -10.52
N ALA A 92 3.42 8.23 -11.72
CA ALA A 92 4.24 7.13 -12.20
C ALA A 92 5.45 6.91 -11.26
N PRO A 93 5.98 5.70 -11.12
CA PRO A 93 7.12 5.44 -10.25
C PRO A 93 8.33 6.19 -10.83
N ASP A 94 9.11 6.86 -9.99
CA ASP A 94 10.42 7.34 -10.45
C ASP A 94 11.32 6.13 -10.68
N LEU A 95 11.57 5.81 -11.95
CA LEU A 95 12.39 4.66 -12.38
C LEU A 95 13.87 4.85 -12.04
N LYS A 96 14.28 5.98 -11.47
CA LYS A 96 15.63 6.13 -10.94
C LYS A 96 15.83 5.14 -9.79
N PRO A 97 16.88 4.30 -9.83
CA PRO A 97 17.23 3.47 -8.69
C PRO A 97 17.54 4.39 -7.51
N GLN A 98 16.57 4.56 -6.62
CA GLN A 98 16.84 5.08 -5.30
C GLN A 98 17.73 4.03 -4.65
N GLY A 99 19.00 4.39 -4.39
CA GLY A 99 19.90 3.52 -3.64
C GLY A 99 19.20 3.03 -2.36
N ILE A 100 19.54 1.84 -1.89
CA ILE A 100 18.94 1.24 -0.68
C ILE A 100 18.94 2.32 0.41
N ALA A 101 17.74 2.76 0.81
CA ALA A 101 17.61 3.78 1.84
C ALA A 101 18.38 3.32 3.09
N PRO A 102 19.22 4.17 3.71
CA PRO A 102 20.02 3.81 4.90
C PRO A 102 19.20 3.18 6.03
N TYR A 103 17.88 3.46 6.05
CA TYR A 103 16.85 2.83 6.88
C TYR A 103 17.00 1.31 7.03
N TYR A 104 17.37 0.58 5.97
CA TYR A 104 17.42 -0.88 6.01
C TYR A 104 18.59 -1.46 6.82
N GLN A 105 19.63 -0.69 7.13
CA GLN A 105 20.84 -1.22 7.75
C GLN A 105 20.63 -1.65 9.22
N TYR A 106 19.65 -1.03 9.92
CA TYR A 106 19.39 -1.27 11.35
C TYR A 106 17.97 -1.68 11.69
N LEU A 107 17.09 -1.80 10.69
CA LEU A 107 15.67 -2.05 10.90
C LEU A 107 15.42 -3.27 11.80
N TRP A 108 16.13 -4.38 11.57
CA TRP A 108 15.97 -5.58 12.40
C TRP A 108 16.33 -5.35 13.87
N LYS A 109 17.37 -4.57 14.17
CA LYS A 109 17.75 -4.24 15.57
C LYS A 109 16.70 -3.36 16.23
N LEU A 110 16.18 -2.39 15.48
CA LEU A 110 15.13 -1.49 15.95
C LEU A 110 13.84 -2.26 16.23
N MET A 111 13.47 -3.20 15.35
CA MET A 111 12.27 -4.02 15.50
C MET A 111 12.40 -5.09 16.59
N ASP A 112 13.61 -5.59 16.84
CA ASP A 112 13.89 -6.50 17.96
C ASP A 112 13.83 -5.77 19.31
N PHE A 113 14.34 -4.53 19.37
CA PHE A 113 14.25 -3.66 20.55
C PHE A 113 12.82 -3.23 20.87
N ALA A 114 12.05 -2.84 19.85
CA ALA A 114 10.72 -2.26 20.04
C ALA A 114 9.69 -3.30 20.53
N LYS A 115 8.90 -2.91 21.54
CA LYS A 115 7.66 -3.62 21.85
C LYS A 115 6.55 -3.21 20.88
N PRO A 116 5.52 -4.05 20.69
CA PRO A 116 4.37 -3.67 19.86
C PRO A 116 3.76 -2.35 20.30
N GLY A 117 3.52 -1.45 19.35
CA GLY A 117 2.96 -0.13 19.59
C GLY A 117 3.94 0.92 20.11
N GLU A 118 5.25 0.66 20.13
CA GLU A 118 6.24 1.67 20.55
C GLU A 118 6.75 2.51 19.37
N LEU A 119 6.91 3.81 19.62
CA LEU A 119 7.69 4.73 18.80
C LEU A 119 9.12 4.76 19.35
N ILE A 120 10.09 4.45 18.49
CA ILE A 120 11.51 4.39 18.85
C ILE A 120 12.23 5.58 18.25
N ALA A 121 12.83 6.37 19.11
CA ALA A 121 13.82 7.38 18.74
C ALA A 121 15.21 6.73 18.75
N TYR A 122 16.02 6.99 17.73
CA TYR A 122 17.35 6.43 17.63
C TYR A 122 18.38 7.42 17.09
N PHE A 123 19.62 7.21 17.52
CA PHE A 123 20.81 7.95 17.10
C PHE A 123 21.89 6.95 16.69
N ASN A 124 22.53 7.17 15.54
CA ASN A 124 23.64 6.36 15.08
C ASN A 124 24.92 7.18 14.97
N ARG A 125 25.92 6.82 15.77
CA ARG A 125 27.20 7.53 15.83
C ARG A 125 27.99 7.29 14.55
N GLY A 126 28.43 8.39 13.94
CA GLY A 126 29.32 8.36 12.78
C GLY A 126 28.59 8.27 11.43
N GLU A 127 27.26 8.25 11.43
CA GLU A 127 26.49 8.38 10.19
C GLU A 127 26.29 9.84 9.80
N LYS A 128 26.31 10.06 8.48
CA LYS A 128 25.89 11.34 7.92
C LYS A 128 24.39 11.51 8.14
N LEU A 129 23.99 12.74 8.44
CA LEU A 129 22.58 13.08 8.45
C LEU A 129 21.95 12.74 7.09
N PRO A 130 20.72 12.19 7.09
CA PRO A 130 19.95 12.08 5.86
C PRO A 130 19.86 13.44 5.15
N GLU A 131 19.80 13.43 3.82
CA GLU A 131 19.70 14.66 3.04
C GLU A 131 18.48 15.49 3.50
N GLY A 132 18.71 16.76 3.84
CA GLY A 132 17.67 17.67 4.36
C GLY A 132 17.33 17.52 5.86
N ALA A 133 17.89 16.53 6.56
CA ALA A 133 17.69 16.40 8.01
C ALA A 133 18.51 17.44 8.78
N LYS A 134 17.86 18.11 9.74
CA LYS A 134 18.49 19.08 10.65
C LYS A 134 18.92 18.45 11.99
N SER A 135 18.28 17.34 12.38
CA SER A 135 18.57 16.60 13.60
C SER A 135 19.13 15.20 13.29
N ALA A 136 20.07 14.77 14.14
CA ALA A 136 20.61 13.41 14.15
C ALA A 136 19.65 12.39 14.76
N LEU A 137 18.56 12.85 15.40
CA LEU A 137 17.54 11.98 15.95
C LEU A 137 16.61 11.49 14.85
N GLN A 138 16.52 10.18 14.72
CA GLN A 138 15.69 9.49 13.75
C GLN A 138 14.61 8.69 14.47
N PHE A 139 13.54 8.32 13.75
CA PHE A 139 12.40 7.63 14.34
C PHE A 139 11.98 6.43 13.50
N THR A 140 11.51 5.39 14.18
CA THR A 140 10.80 4.27 13.59
C THR A 140 9.74 3.80 14.58
N SER A 141 8.79 2.99 14.14
CA SER A 141 7.76 2.45 15.03
C SER A 141 7.51 0.99 14.73
N LYS A 142 7.04 0.27 15.75
CA LYS A 142 6.52 -1.08 15.61
C LYS A 142 5.02 -1.05 15.78
N GLU A 143 4.30 -1.68 14.86
CA GLU A 143 2.84 -1.71 14.93
C GLU A 143 2.35 -2.30 16.25
N LEU A 144 1.24 -1.75 16.73
CA LEU A 144 0.41 -2.41 17.73
C LEU A 144 -0.57 -3.33 17.00
N ARG A 145 -0.43 -4.64 17.19
CA ARG A 145 -1.35 -5.63 16.63
C ARG A 145 -2.28 -6.16 17.70
N LEU A 146 -3.59 -6.07 17.45
CA LEU A 146 -4.64 -6.47 18.39
C LEU A 146 -5.60 -7.46 17.73
N THR A 147 -5.67 -8.68 18.27
CA THR A 147 -6.56 -9.74 17.77
C THR A 147 -7.97 -9.67 18.35
N ASP A 148 -8.14 -8.98 19.47
CA ASP A 148 -9.44 -8.77 20.11
C ASP A 148 -10.07 -7.46 19.62
N TYR A 149 -11.26 -7.54 19.04
CA TYR A 149 -11.93 -6.37 18.46
C TYR A 149 -12.32 -5.32 19.53
N PRO A 150 -12.90 -5.67 20.70
CA PRO A 150 -13.12 -4.70 21.77
C PRO A 150 -11.85 -3.94 22.20
N ALA A 151 -10.72 -4.63 22.35
CA ALA A 151 -9.44 -3.97 22.67
C ALA A 151 -8.99 -3.02 21.54
N PHE A 152 -9.09 -3.46 20.30
CA PHE A 152 -8.79 -2.62 19.12
C PHE A 152 -9.67 -1.38 19.06
N LEU A 153 -10.98 -1.55 19.19
CA LEU A 153 -11.96 -0.46 19.26
C LEU A 153 -11.65 0.51 20.42
N GLY A 154 -11.20 -0.01 21.56
CA GLY A 154 -10.77 0.81 22.69
C GLY A 154 -9.61 1.76 22.33
N GLU A 155 -8.59 1.26 21.62
CA GLU A 155 -7.47 2.09 21.17
C GLU A 155 -7.88 3.06 20.06
N LEU A 156 -8.73 2.67 19.10
CA LEU A 156 -9.24 3.58 18.07
C LEU A 156 -10.00 4.77 18.69
N ASN A 157 -10.86 4.50 19.68
CA ASN A 157 -11.59 5.55 20.40
C ASN A 157 -10.66 6.48 21.19
N LYS A 158 -9.66 5.91 21.88
CA LYS A 158 -8.66 6.66 22.64
C LYS A 158 -7.84 7.59 21.76
N LEU A 159 -7.46 7.10 20.57
CA LEU A 159 -6.67 7.85 19.58
C LEU A 159 -7.54 8.73 18.68
N LYS A 160 -8.87 8.69 18.83
CA LYS A 160 -9.85 9.44 18.03
C LYS A 160 -9.68 9.21 16.52
N THR A 161 -9.34 7.99 16.14
CA THR A 161 -9.17 7.59 14.74
C THR A 161 -10.49 7.05 14.17
N PRO A 162 -10.60 6.87 12.84
CA PRO A 162 -11.77 6.23 12.26
C PRO A 162 -11.99 4.83 12.82
N ILE A 163 -13.26 4.48 13.03
CA ILE A 163 -13.64 3.16 13.58
C ILE A 163 -13.78 2.18 12.41
N LEU A 164 -12.88 1.20 12.34
CA LEU A 164 -13.03 0.08 11.41
C LEU A 164 -14.09 -0.91 11.93
N PRO A 165 -14.91 -1.50 11.06
CA PRO A 165 -16.03 -2.33 11.49
C PRO A 165 -15.56 -3.68 12.04
N LYS A 166 -16.41 -4.36 12.82
CA LYS A 166 -16.14 -5.72 13.31
C LYS A 166 -16.25 -6.78 12.19
N GLU A 167 -17.07 -6.49 11.20
CA GLU A 167 -17.34 -7.33 10.05
C GLU A 167 -17.47 -6.44 8.81
N ALA A 168 -17.00 -6.91 7.66
CA ALA A 168 -17.07 -6.15 6.41
C ALA A 168 -17.36 -7.11 5.25
N GLY A 169 -18.48 -6.94 4.54
CA GLY A 169 -18.86 -7.82 3.42
C GLY A 169 -19.03 -9.31 3.81
N GLY A 170 -19.38 -9.57 5.07
CA GLY A 170 -19.41 -10.92 5.62
C GLY A 170 -18.05 -11.53 5.95
N TYR A 171 -16.98 -10.73 5.99
CA TYR A 171 -15.66 -11.12 6.47
C TYR A 171 -15.51 -10.74 7.94
N GLU A 172 -15.05 -11.68 8.76
CA GLU A 172 -14.89 -11.48 10.19
C GLU A 172 -13.52 -10.87 10.52
N PHE A 173 -13.50 -9.92 11.46
CA PHE A 173 -12.26 -9.34 11.96
C PHE A 173 -11.32 -10.40 12.53
N LYS A 174 -10.08 -10.39 12.07
CA LYS A 174 -9.01 -11.29 12.52
C LYS A 174 -8.04 -10.58 13.46
N TYR A 175 -7.57 -9.41 13.06
CA TYR A 175 -6.79 -8.50 13.90
C TYR A 175 -6.77 -7.10 13.29
N GLY A 176 -6.48 -6.12 14.14
CA GLY A 176 -6.27 -4.73 13.78
C GLY A 176 -4.82 -4.32 14.03
N THR A 177 -4.37 -3.33 13.28
CA THR A 177 -3.03 -2.76 13.40
C THR A 177 -3.14 -1.25 13.61
N ILE A 178 -2.23 -0.71 14.41
CA ILE A 178 -2.10 0.74 14.64
C ILE A 178 -0.62 1.09 14.54
N TYR A 179 -0.29 2.04 13.67
CA TYR A 179 1.06 2.57 13.54
C TYR A 179 1.15 3.95 14.20
N PRO A 180 2.07 4.15 15.15
CA PRO A 180 2.36 5.47 15.69
C PRO A 180 2.74 6.47 14.60
N ARG A 181 2.26 7.71 14.70
CA ARG A 181 2.70 8.80 13.84
C ARG A 181 4.17 9.11 14.11
N LEU A 182 4.97 9.17 13.05
CA LEU A 182 6.34 9.64 13.16
C LEU A 182 6.33 11.17 13.28
N PRO A 183 7.18 11.76 14.15
CA PRO A 183 7.24 13.21 14.28
C PRO A 183 7.73 13.84 12.99
N SER A 184 7.16 14.99 12.65
CA SER A 184 7.59 15.79 11.52
C SER A 184 8.94 16.43 11.73
N ALA A 185 9.64 16.78 10.65
CA ALA A 185 10.91 17.50 10.74
C ALA A 185 10.85 18.72 11.66
N GLU A 186 9.75 19.47 11.68
CA GLU A 186 9.56 20.61 12.59
C GLU A 186 9.40 20.17 14.04
N GLU A 187 8.56 19.17 14.32
CA GLU A 187 8.38 18.61 15.66
C GLU A 187 9.68 18.02 16.23
N ARG A 188 10.49 17.35 15.41
CA ARG A 188 11.80 16.82 15.80
C ARG A 188 12.74 17.90 16.31
N GLU A 189 12.65 19.10 15.75
CA GLU A 189 13.47 20.24 16.13
C GLU A 189 12.88 21.00 17.31
N GLU A 190 11.57 21.19 17.37
CA GLU A 190 10.94 22.10 18.32
C GLU A 190 10.53 21.44 19.64
N ASN A 191 10.27 20.12 19.62
CA ASN A 191 9.77 19.41 20.78
C ASN A 191 10.88 19.20 21.84
N PRO A 192 10.72 19.74 23.07
CA PRO A 192 11.70 19.57 24.14
C PRO A 192 12.00 18.11 24.49
N LEU A 193 11.01 17.22 24.38
CA LEU A 193 11.19 15.78 24.63
C LEU A 193 12.20 15.17 23.65
N TYR A 194 12.15 15.56 22.38
CA TYR A 194 13.03 15.00 21.35
C TYR A 194 14.44 15.58 21.47
N ARG A 195 14.59 16.86 21.81
CA ARG A 195 15.90 17.44 22.13
C ARG A 195 16.56 16.73 23.31
N GLN A 196 15.82 16.56 24.41
CA GLN A 196 16.30 15.84 25.58
C GLN A 196 16.66 14.39 25.23
N THR A 197 15.83 13.70 24.45
CA THR A 197 16.09 12.33 24.00
C THR A 197 17.39 12.25 23.20
N LEU A 198 17.64 13.19 22.29
CA LEU A 198 18.89 13.24 21.54
C LEU A 198 20.10 13.47 22.46
N ASP A 199 20.01 14.40 23.41
CA ASP A 199 21.09 14.69 24.36
C ASP A 199 21.44 13.46 25.21
N GLU A 200 20.44 12.72 25.67
CA GLU A 200 20.62 11.48 26.42
C GLU A 200 21.31 10.40 25.58
N LEU A 201 20.86 10.18 24.33
CA LEU A 201 21.46 9.20 23.43
C LEU A 201 22.90 9.57 23.06
N ILE A 202 23.21 10.87 22.88
CA ILE A 202 24.57 11.36 22.65
C ILE A 202 25.44 11.17 23.89
N ALA A 203 24.92 11.48 25.09
CA ALA A 203 25.63 11.27 26.34
C ALA A 203 25.98 9.79 26.53
N GLU A 204 25.04 8.90 26.25
CA GLU A 204 25.27 7.46 26.27
C GLU A 204 26.33 7.04 25.23
N ALA A 205 26.25 7.60 24.02
CA ALA A 205 27.22 7.34 22.95
C ALA A 205 28.64 7.83 23.28
N ARG A 206 28.80 8.82 24.16
CA ARG A 206 30.13 9.24 24.65
C ARG A 206 30.71 8.27 25.67
N GLN A 207 29.85 7.60 26.45
CA GLN A 207 30.27 6.66 27.48
C GLN A 207 30.50 5.25 26.92
N ASN A 208 29.76 4.85 25.87
CA ASN A 208 29.83 3.52 25.29
C ASN A 208 30.48 3.52 23.90
N THR A 209 31.75 3.13 23.82
CA THR A 209 32.49 3.04 22.56
C THR A 209 32.26 1.72 21.81
N GLY A 210 31.66 0.71 22.45
CA GLY A 210 31.47 -0.64 21.88
C GLY A 210 30.30 -0.79 20.90
N ARG A 211 29.43 0.22 20.77
CA ARG A 211 28.30 0.23 19.83
C ARG A 211 28.10 1.61 19.21
N ASN A 212 27.46 1.65 18.03
CA ASN A 212 27.15 2.91 17.34
C ASN A 212 25.66 3.27 17.34
N LEU A 213 24.76 2.29 17.53
CA LEU A 213 23.31 2.51 17.56
C LEU A 213 22.82 2.64 19.00
N PHE A 214 22.11 3.73 19.27
CA PHE A 214 21.50 4.08 20.55
C PHE A 214 20.02 4.34 20.32
N MET A 215 19.18 3.77 21.18
CA MET A 215 17.72 3.66 20.95
C MET A 215 16.97 3.92 22.25
N LYS A 216 15.83 4.61 22.15
CA LYS A 216 14.94 4.86 23.27
C LYS A 216 13.49 4.86 22.81
N ALA A 217 12.62 4.16 23.53
CA ALA A 217 11.18 4.28 23.33
C ALA A 217 10.71 5.65 23.83
N VAL A 218 9.89 6.32 23.02
CA VAL A 218 9.33 7.64 23.34
C VAL A 218 7.80 7.59 23.30
N PRO A 219 7.12 8.39 24.14
CA PRO A 219 5.66 8.47 24.11
C PRO A 219 5.15 9.08 22.79
N TRP A 220 3.96 8.64 22.38
CA TRP A 220 3.23 9.14 21.23
C TRP A 220 1.73 9.12 21.54
N THR A 221 0.95 9.95 20.83
CA THR A 221 -0.49 10.13 21.07
C THR A 221 -1.34 10.10 19.82
N GLU A 222 -0.71 10.03 18.64
CA GLU A 222 -1.38 10.09 17.34
C GLU A 222 -0.95 8.91 16.48
N ALA A 223 -1.89 8.33 15.74
CA ALA A 223 -1.61 7.27 14.78
C ALA A 223 -1.28 7.87 13.41
N ALA A 224 -0.33 7.28 12.68
CA ALA A 224 -0.15 7.56 11.25
C ALA A 224 -1.14 6.75 10.40
N SER A 225 -1.38 5.50 10.79
CA SER A 225 -2.30 4.63 10.09
C SER A 225 -2.90 3.58 11.00
N ILE A 226 -4.07 3.10 10.58
CA ILE A 226 -4.77 1.98 11.18
C ILE A 226 -5.11 0.97 10.10
N GLY A 227 -5.15 -0.31 10.48
CA GLY A 227 -5.49 -1.40 9.59
C GLY A 227 -6.43 -2.39 10.24
N GLY A 228 -7.25 -3.06 9.43
CA GLY A 228 -8.08 -4.18 9.83
C GLY A 228 -7.93 -5.30 8.82
N LYS A 229 -7.60 -6.50 9.31
CA LYS A 229 -7.58 -7.72 8.50
C LYS A 229 -8.81 -8.54 8.81
N TYR A 230 -9.48 -8.99 7.75
CA TYR A 230 -10.70 -9.77 7.86
C TYR A 230 -10.61 -11.03 7.01
N THR A 231 -11.26 -12.09 7.46
CA THR A 231 -11.19 -13.40 6.79
C THR A 231 -12.56 -14.03 6.60
N LYS A 232 -12.73 -14.74 5.49
CA LYS A 232 -13.94 -15.51 5.17
C LYS A 232 -13.58 -16.73 4.34
N GLN A 233 -13.70 -17.93 4.91
CA GLN A 233 -13.44 -19.20 4.20
C GLN A 233 -12.10 -19.24 3.42
N GLY A 234 -11.02 -18.71 4.01
CA GLY A 234 -9.69 -18.64 3.38
C GLY A 234 -9.43 -17.39 2.54
N ALA A 235 -10.46 -16.63 2.17
CA ALA A 235 -10.30 -15.31 1.54
C ALA A 235 -9.93 -14.25 2.58
N VAL A 236 -9.10 -13.28 2.19
CA VAL A 236 -8.67 -12.17 3.03
C VAL A 236 -9.05 -10.84 2.38
N ILE A 237 -9.53 -9.92 3.20
CA ILE A 237 -9.56 -8.49 2.87
C ILE A 237 -8.78 -7.72 3.93
N GLU A 238 -8.10 -6.66 3.49
CA GLU A 238 -7.48 -5.70 4.38
C GLU A 238 -8.02 -4.31 4.09
N ILE A 239 -8.37 -3.62 5.16
CA ILE A 239 -8.83 -2.23 5.14
C ILE A 239 -7.76 -1.42 5.85
N GLY A 240 -7.08 -0.53 5.13
CA GLY A 240 -6.10 0.40 5.68
C GLY A 240 -6.62 1.83 5.62
N ALA A 241 -6.33 2.62 6.64
CA ALA A 241 -6.56 4.05 6.67
C ALA A 241 -5.26 4.78 7.06
N THR A 242 -4.81 5.68 6.20
CA THR A 242 -3.71 6.62 6.49
C THR A 242 -4.30 7.96 6.89
N LEU A 243 -3.96 8.44 8.07
CA LEU A 243 -4.42 9.73 8.58
C LEU A 243 -3.55 10.83 8.01
N LEU A 244 -4.16 11.85 7.41
CA LEU A 244 -3.43 12.88 6.67
C LEU A 244 -3.07 14.09 7.54
N ASP A 245 -3.80 14.37 8.62
CA ASP A 245 -3.58 15.48 9.55
C ASP A 245 -3.37 16.84 8.84
N GLY A 246 -4.22 17.13 7.85
CA GLY A 246 -4.19 18.29 6.97
C GLY A 246 -3.25 18.15 5.77
N GLY A 247 -2.42 17.10 5.74
CA GLY A 247 -1.48 16.79 4.67
C GLY A 247 -2.10 16.21 3.41
N ASN A 248 -1.24 15.81 2.47
CA ASN A 248 -1.64 15.23 1.18
C ASN A 248 -0.97 13.87 0.98
N MET A 249 -1.64 12.98 0.26
CA MET A 249 -1.16 11.65 -0.08
C MET A 249 -0.56 11.62 -1.49
N GLN A 250 0.59 10.96 -1.62
CA GLN A 250 1.17 10.60 -2.92
C GLN A 250 1.12 9.09 -3.10
N VAL A 251 0.52 8.64 -4.20
CA VAL A 251 0.35 7.23 -4.51
C VAL A 251 1.16 6.90 -5.76
N TYR A 252 2.12 5.98 -5.65
CA TYR A 252 2.84 5.50 -6.82
C TYR A 252 1.99 4.47 -7.57
N GLN A 253 1.82 4.72 -8.86
CA GLN A 253 1.04 3.91 -9.76
C GLN A 253 1.99 3.16 -10.69
N ASP A 254 2.14 1.85 -10.48
CA ASP A 254 2.96 1.04 -11.38
C ASP A 254 2.36 1.04 -12.80
N THR A 255 3.22 1.02 -13.82
CA THR A 255 2.83 0.97 -15.23
C THR A 255 2.04 -0.28 -15.58
N ASN A 256 2.15 -1.35 -14.78
CA ASN A 256 1.41 -2.59 -14.98
C ASN A 256 -0.01 -2.55 -14.36
N ASN A 257 -0.42 -1.43 -13.75
CA ASN A 257 -1.73 -1.28 -13.15
C ASN A 257 -2.73 -0.78 -14.20
N THR A 258 -3.88 -1.44 -14.31
CA THR A 258 -5.05 -0.86 -14.97
C THR A 258 -5.87 -0.11 -13.93
N VAL A 259 -6.18 1.15 -14.22
CA VAL A 259 -6.75 2.08 -13.25
C VAL A 259 -8.03 2.68 -13.78
N GLU A 260 -9.05 2.75 -12.92
CA GLU A 260 -10.33 3.37 -13.24
C GLU A 260 -10.77 4.28 -12.11
N LYS A 261 -11.11 5.52 -12.43
CA LYS A 261 -11.78 6.43 -11.50
C LYS A 261 -13.29 6.20 -11.59
N LEU A 262 -13.91 5.90 -10.46
CA LEU A 262 -15.31 5.53 -10.33
C LEU A 262 -15.97 6.38 -9.25
N GLU A 263 -17.30 6.38 -9.23
CA GLU A 263 -18.08 6.95 -8.13
C GLU A 263 -18.89 5.84 -7.46
N VAL A 264 -18.82 5.76 -6.13
CA VAL A 264 -19.57 4.80 -5.31
C VAL A 264 -20.09 5.57 -4.10
N GLU A 265 -21.40 5.49 -3.85
CA GLU A 265 -22.05 6.19 -2.72
C GLU A 265 -21.72 7.69 -2.66
N GLY A 266 -21.65 8.35 -3.83
CA GLY A 266 -21.32 9.78 -3.94
C GLY A 266 -19.86 10.12 -3.65
N ARG A 267 -18.97 9.12 -3.62
CA ARG A 267 -17.54 9.28 -3.37
C ARG A 267 -16.69 8.83 -4.55
N GLU A 268 -15.69 9.63 -4.87
CA GLU A 268 -14.67 9.26 -5.85
C GLU A 268 -13.79 8.13 -5.30
N ILE A 269 -13.74 7.01 -6.03
CA ILE A 269 -12.90 5.85 -5.75
C ILE A 269 -11.98 5.59 -6.93
N ILE A 270 -10.73 5.22 -6.64
CA ILE A 270 -9.78 4.72 -7.63
C ILE A 270 -9.74 3.20 -7.52
N TYR A 271 -10.24 2.53 -8.54
CA TYR A 271 -10.09 1.09 -8.70
C TYR A 271 -8.79 0.77 -9.42
N ASN A 272 -8.07 -0.21 -8.88
CA ASN A 272 -6.80 -0.66 -9.41
C ASN A 272 -6.84 -2.17 -9.62
N PHE A 273 -6.46 -2.59 -10.82
CA PHE A 273 -6.17 -3.99 -11.14
C PHE A 273 -4.69 -4.11 -11.45
N VAL A 274 -4.01 -5.00 -10.74
CA VAL A 274 -2.58 -5.26 -10.92
C VAL A 274 -2.40 -6.67 -11.45
N SER A 275 -1.65 -6.79 -12.53
CA SER A 275 -1.16 -8.07 -13.04
C SER A 275 0.32 -8.19 -12.74
N ARG A 276 0.72 -9.27 -12.05
CA ARG A 276 2.09 -9.55 -11.62
C ARG A 276 2.56 -10.95 -12.08
N PRO A 277 2.58 -11.23 -13.39
CA PRO A 277 3.01 -12.52 -13.92
C PRO A 277 4.46 -12.88 -13.54
N GLU A 278 5.29 -11.89 -13.20
CA GLU A 278 6.65 -12.05 -12.72
C GLU A 278 6.76 -12.69 -11.33
N ILE A 279 5.71 -12.61 -10.50
CA ILE A 279 5.66 -13.28 -9.19
C ILE A 279 5.21 -14.73 -9.38
N LYS A 280 4.11 -14.93 -10.10
CA LYS A 280 3.57 -16.26 -10.42
C LYS A 280 2.69 -16.14 -11.67
N PRO A 281 2.66 -17.15 -12.56
CA PRO A 281 1.78 -17.15 -13.72
C PRO A 281 0.32 -16.89 -13.33
N SER A 282 -0.31 -15.91 -13.98
CA SER A 282 -1.69 -15.47 -13.72
C SER A 282 -1.94 -14.86 -12.34
N PHE A 283 -0.90 -14.43 -11.62
CA PHE A 283 -1.08 -13.71 -10.37
C PHE A 283 -1.54 -12.28 -10.64
N SER A 284 -2.69 -11.94 -10.08
CA SER A 284 -3.27 -10.61 -10.13
C SER A 284 -3.86 -10.25 -8.78
N TYR A 285 -4.20 -8.98 -8.58
CA TYR A 285 -5.02 -8.57 -7.46
C TYR A 285 -5.73 -7.25 -7.75
N HIS A 286 -6.76 -6.99 -6.96
CA HIS A 286 -7.59 -5.80 -7.04
C HIS A 286 -7.46 -5.00 -5.74
N TYR A 287 -7.44 -3.68 -5.86
CA TYR A 287 -7.57 -2.81 -4.70
C TYR A 287 -8.29 -1.51 -5.03
N LEU A 288 -8.94 -0.95 -4.01
CA LEU A 288 -9.68 0.31 -4.10
C LEU A 288 -9.05 1.34 -3.18
N ASN A 289 -8.98 2.58 -3.65
CA ASN A 289 -8.53 3.71 -2.85
C ASN A 289 -9.56 4.82 -2.86
N TRP A 290 -9.76 5.50 -1.73
CA TRP A 290 -10.53 6.74 -1.68
C TRP A 290 -10.02 7.66 -0.59
N TYR A 291 -10.48 8.90 -0.62
CA TYR A 291 -10.25 9.87 0.45
C TYR A 291 -11.57 10.24 1.12
N ASN A 292 -11.57 10.27 2.45
CA ASN A 292 -12.68 10.75 3.26
C ASN A 292 -12.34 12.10 3.88
N GLU A 293 -12.96 13.16 3.37
CA GLU A 293 -12.72 14.53 3.84
C GLU A 293 -13.17 14.75 5.29
N GLN A 294 -14.22 14.07 5.76
CA GLN A 294 -14.72 14.25 7.14
C GLN A 294 -13.75 13.71 8.19
N GLN A 295 -13.01 12.67 7.82
CA GLN A 295 -12.03 12.00 8.69
C GLN A 295 -10.59 12.41 8.37
N ASP A 296 -10.40 13.20 7.30
CA ASP A 296 -9.11 13.49 6.68
C ASP A 296 -8.21 12.25 6.56
N ALA A 297 -8.79 11.17 6.02
CA ALA A 297 -8.15 9.88 5.94
C ALA A 297 -8.18 9.34 4.50
N TYR A 298 -7.05 8.78 4.07
CA TYR A 298 -6.92 8.03 2.83
C TYR A 298 -7.09 6.55 3.10
N TYR A 299 -8.06 5.93 2.43
CA TYR A 299 -8.40 4.53 2.59
C TYR A 299 -7.87 3.70 1.44
N ILE A 300 -7.45 2.49 1.77
CA ILE A 300 -7.19 1.41 0.83
C ILE A 300 -7.94 0.16 1.27
N VAL A 301 -8.54 -0.54 0.30
CA VAL A 301 -9.08 -1.88 0.50
C VAL A 301 -8.45 -2.83 -0.50
N THR A 302 -7.74 -3.82 0.01
CA THR A 302 -7.11 -4.88 -0.78
C THR A 302 -7.81 -6.21 -0.52
N THR A 303 -7.79 -7.08 -1.52
CA THR A 303 -8.25 -8.46 -1.40
C THR A 303 -7.18 -9.39 -1.93
N TYR A 304 -6.92 -10.49 -1.22
CA TYR A 304 -5.96 -11.51 -1.63
C TYR A 304 -6.28 -12.87 -0.97
N GLY A 305 -5.59 -13.92 -1.41
CA GLY A 305 -5.82 -15.31 -1.00
C GLY A 305 -6.54 -16.13 -2.06
N ASP A 306 -7.01 -17.33 -1.71
CA ASP A 306 -7.45 -18.36 -2.67
C ASP A 306 -8.75 -18.01 -3.43
N ARG A 307 -9.40 -16.90 -3.07
CA ARG A 307 -10.66 -16.42 -3.67
C ARG A 307 -10.65 -14.90 -3.75
N GLU A 308 -10.13 -14.37 -4.85
CA GLU A 308 -10.19 -12.93 -5.16
C GLU A 308 -11.65 -12.48 -5.32
N LEU A 309 -12.02 -11.36 -4.69
CA LEU A 309 -13.30 -10.72 -4.96
C LEU A 309 -13.30 -10.23 -6.42
N THR A 310 -14.42 -10.45 -7.11
CA THR A 310 -14.64 -9.79 -8.41
C THR A 310 -14.71 -8.27 -8.21
N LYS A 311 -14.43 -7.49 -9.26
CA LYS A 311 -14.59 -6.03 -9.25
C LYS A 311 -15.94 -5.59 -8.68
N ALA A 312 -17.04 -6.23 -9.10
CA ALA A 312 -18.39 -5.90 -8.62
C ALA A 312 -18.51 -6.10 -7.10
N GLN A 313 -18.06 -7.24 -6.57
CA GLN A 313 -18.10 -7.52 -5.14
C GLN A 313 -17.21 -6.58 -4.33
N LEU A 314 -16.05 -6.19 -4.87
CA LEU A 314 -15.15 -5.24 -4.22
C LEU A 314 -15.76 -3.83 -4.18
N LEU A 315 -16.46 -3.41 -5.24
CA LEU A 315 -17.21 -2.14 -5.26
C LEU A 315 -18.42 -2.16 -4.30
N ASP A 316 -19.13 -3.29 -4.21
CA ASP A 316 -20.22 -3.46 -3.25
C ASP A 316 -19.71 -3.36 -1.80
N LEU A 317 -18.57 -3.98 -1.50
CA LEU A 317 -17.88 -3.87 -0.22
C LEU A 317 -17.49 -2.41 0.07
N ALA A 318 -16.92 -1.68 -0.89
CA ALA A 318 -16.61 -0.27 -0.70
C ALA A 318 -17.87 0.56 -0.42
N GLY A 319 -18.97 0.30 -1.12
CA GLY A 319 -20.25 0.95 -0.84
C GLY A 319 -20.76 0.67 0.58
N GLU A 320 -20.63 -0.56 1.07
CA GLU A 320 -20.94 -0.91 2.47
C GLU A 320 -20.09 -0.11 3.45
N LEU A 321 -18.77 -0.06 3.25
CA LEU A 321 -17.83 0.66 4.11
C LEU A 321 -18.10 2.16 4.12
N ILE A 322 -18.39 2.77 2.96
CA ILE A 322 -18.68 4.20 2.84
C ILE A 322 -19.99 4.56 3.54
N ARG A 323 -21.05 3.76 3.36
CA ARG A 323 -22.31 3.94 4.10
C ARG A 323 -22.10 3.75 5.62
N GLY A 324 -21.16 2.88 6.00
CA GLY A 324 -20.72 2.68 7.38
C GLY A 324 -19.88 3.83 7.95
N GLY A 325 -19.56 4.85 7.15
CA GLY A 325 -18.85 6.06 7.59
C GLY A 325 -17.36 6.08 7.28
N LEU A 326 -16.81 5.07 6.59
CA LEU A 326 -15.45 5.13 6.05
C LEU A 326 -15.37 5.99 4.79
#